data_AF-A0AAJ4VP89-F1
#
_entry.id   AF-A0AAJ4VP89-F1
#
_cell.length_a   1.000
_cell.length_b   1.000
_cell.length_c   1.000
_cell.angle_alpha   90.00
_cell.angle_beta   90.00
_cell.angle_gamma   90.00
#
_symmetry.space_group_name_H-M   'P 1'
#
loop_
_entity.id
_entity.type
_entity.pdbx_description
1 polymer ?
#
loop_
_entity_poly.entity_id
_entity_poly.type
_entity_poly.pdbx_seq_one_letter_code
_entity_poly.pdbx_strand_id
1 'polypeptide(L)'
;MNQEITLNVRHDISEQEWAKVGAVYRSMDGWIGDKDGPAWYGREGDARHIWASVEPGGIQFCGEVETPIWIGWLTVLCARLSLALGREVHDAEM
;
A
#
# COMPACT_ATOMS: atom_id res chain seq x y z
N MET A 1 -1.74 11.62 13.35
CA MET A 1 -2.91 10.70 13.45
C MET A 1 -2.52 9.44 12.73
N ASN A 2 -2.52 8.30 13.41
CA ASN A 2 -2.10 7.05 12.79
C ASN A 2 -3.29 6.44 12.04
N GLN A 3 -3.12 6.16 10.77
CA GLN A 3 -4.13 5.57 9.89
C GLN A 3 -3.64 4.20 9.43
N GLU A 4 -4.56 3.24 9.36
CA GLU A 4 -4.25 1.88 8.95
C GLU A 4 -5.36 1.30 8.08
N ILE A 5 -5.00 0.37 7.20
CA ILE A 5 -5.93 -0.46 6.43
C ILE A 5 -5.22 -1.76 6.02
N THR A 6 -5.95 -2.87 5.96
CA THR A 6 -5.46 -4.10 5.32
C THR A 6 -6.18 -4.27 4.00
N LEU A 7 -5.45 -4.40 2.90
CA LEU A 7 -6.04 -4.68 1.59
C LEU A 7 -6.10 -6.18 1.33
N ASN A 8 -7.16 -6.63 0.66
CA ASN A 8 -7.46 -8.03 0.30
C ASN A 8 -6.48 -8.66 -0.74
N VAL A 9 -5.22 -8.26 -0.74
CA VAL A 9 -4.15 -8.85 -1.57
C VAL A 9 -3.44 -9.91 -0.74
N ARG A 10 -3.71 -11.18 -1.02
CA ARG A 10 -3.14 -12.31 -0.29
C ARG A 10 -1.61 -12.34 -0.35
N HIS A 11 -0.98 -12.82 0.72
CA HIS A 11 0.47 -12.96 0.80
C HIS A 11 1.04 -14.04 -0.15
N ASP A 12 0.21 -15.02 -0.54
CA ASP A 12 0.56 -16.17 -1.36
C ASP A 12 0.26 -15.99 -2.86
N ILE A 13 0.10 -14.74 -3.32
CA ILE A 13 0.02 -14.43 -4.75
C ILE A 13 1.31 -14.83 -5.48
N SER A 14 1.18 -15.06 -6.79
CA SER A 14 2.32 -15.48 -7.62
C SER A 14 3.43 -14.43 -7.68
N GLU A 15 4.67 -14.84 -7.99
CA GLU A 15 5.79 -13.89 -8.21
C GLU A 15 5.47 -12.85 -9.30
N GLN A 16 4.74 -13.25 -10.35
CA GLN A 16 4.31 -12.34 -11.40
C GLN A 16 3.35 -11.27 -10.87
N GLU A 17 2.44 -11.64 -9.96
CA GLU A 17 1.55 -10.67 -9.31
C GLU A 17 2.33 -9.77 -8.35
N TRP A 18 3.28 -10.32 -7.57
CA TRP A 18 4.17 -9.51 -6.74
C TRP A 18 4.98 -8.49 -7.55
N ALA A 19 5.46 -8.86 -8.73
CA ALA A 19 6.14 -7.94 -9.63
C ALA A 19 5.23 -6.77 -10.05
N LYS A 20 3.93 -7.04 -10.29
CA LYS A 20 2.93 -6.02 -10.58
C LYS A 20 2.65 -5.13 -9.37
N VAL A 21 2.48 -5.71 -8.17
CA VAL A 21 2.33 -4.95 -6.91
C VAL A 21 3.52 -4.01 -6.72
N GLY A 22 4.74 -4.51 -6.86
CA GLY A 22 5.96 -3.70 -6.76
C GLY A 22 6.03 -2.59 -7.82
N ALA A 23 5.56 -2.85 -9.05
CA ALA A 23 5.48 -1.81 -10.08
C ALA A 23 4.48 -0.71 -9.72
N VAL A 24 3.33 -1.08 -9.14
CA VAL A 24 2.36 -0.11 -8.62
C VAL A 24 2.96 0.69 -7.48
N TYR A 25 3.62 0.07 -6.51
CA TYR A 25 4.25 0.75 -5.37
C TYR A 25 5.23 1.84 -5.81
N ARG A 26 6.13 1.50 -6.73
CA ARG A 26 7.12 2.43 -7.31
C ARG A 26 6.49 3.57 -8.11
N SER A 27 5.24 3.41 -8.55
CA SER A 27 4.50 4.43 -9.31
C SER A 27 3.70 5.39 -8.44
N MET A 28 3.52 5.07 -7.16
CA MET A 28 2.75 5.89 -6.23
C MET A 28 3.53 7.14 -5.82
N ASP A 29 2.79 8.23 -5.56
CA ASP A 29 3.39 9.48 -5.11
C ASP A 29 4.11 9.29 -3.78
N GLY A 30 5.26 9.97 -3.65
CA GLY A 30 6.09 9.92 -2.45
C GLY A 30 6.98 8.68 -2.30
N TRP A 31 7.07 7.76 -3.28
CA TRP A 31 7.89 6.54 -3.16
C TRP A 31 9.36 6.84 -2.80
N ILE A 32 9.86 6.25 -1.70
CA ILE A 32 11.25 6.41 -1.26
C ILE A 32 12.06 5.11 -1.25
N GLY A 33 11.44 3.99 -1.64
CA GLY A 33 12.08 2.68 -1.73
C GLY A 33 11.56 1.66 -0.74
N ASP A 34 12.14 0.47 -0.79
CA ASP A 34 11.72 -0.74 -0.07
C ASP A 34 12.83 -1.38 0.79
N LYS A 35 13.97 -0.69 0.99
CA LYS A 35 15.15 -1.23 1.66
C LYS A 35 14.86 -1.88 3.03
N ASP A 36 13.92 -1.30 3.79
CA ASP A 36 13.48 -1.82 5.10
C ASP A 36 11.95 -2.02 5.10
N GLY A 37 11.40 -2.37 3.94
CA GLY A 37 9.96 -2.37 3.67
C GLY A 37 9.53 -1.20 2.78
N PRO A 38 8.47 -1.37 1.98
CA PRO A 38 7.91 -0.32 1.12
C PRO A 38 7.54 0.92 1.92
N ALA A 39 7.99 2.09 1.47
CA ALA A 39 7.73 3.35 2.15
C ALA A 39 7.47 4.52 1.18
N TRP A 40 6.65 5.47 1.63
CA TRP A 40 6.30 6.70 0.94
C TRP A 40 6.33 7.91 1.89
N TYR A 41 6.74 9.07 1.38
CA TYR A 41 6.86 10.36 2.08
C TYR A 41 7.89 10.43 3.23
N GLY A 42 8.16 9.30 3.89
CA GLY A 42 9.07 9.14 5.01
C GLY A 42 9.07 7.69 5.49
N ARG A 43 9.77 7.42 6.59
CA ARG A 43 9.77 6.13 7.29
C ARG A 43 8.96 6.22 8.57
N GLU A 44 8.62 5.08 9.16
CA GLU A 44 7.96 5.04 10.47
C GLU A 44 8.73 5.90 11.49
N GLY A 45 8.02 6.80 12.17
CA GLY A 45 8.60 7.78 13.09
C GLY A 45 8.89 9.16 12.49
N ASP A 46 8.89 9.30 11.16
CA ASP A 46 8.95 10.61 10.51
C ASP A 46 7.60 11.34 10.60
N ALA A 47 7.64 12.67 10.58
CA ALA A 47 6.46 13.53 10.69
C ALA A 47 5.39 13.28 9.62
N ARG A 48 5.79 12.73 8.47
CA ARG A 48 4.88 12.31 7.41
C ARG A 48 5.39 11.02 6.76
N HIS A 49 4.62 9.95 6.83
CA HIS A 49 5.03 8.67 6.25
C HIS A 49 3.83 7.78 5.91
N ILE A 50 4.03 6.88 4.96
CA ILE A 50 3.21 5.68 4.72
C ILE A 50 4.18 4.52 4.56
N TRP A 51 3.87 3.37 5.13
CA TRP A 51 4.60 2.13 4.89
C TRP A 51 3.64 0.97 4.68
N ALA A 52 4.14 -0.14 4.14
CA ALA A 52 3.36 -1.35 3.95
C ALA A 52 4.09 -2.59 4.48
N SER A 53 3.32 -3.56 4.98
CA SER A 53 3.78 -4.89 5.38
C SER A 53 2.87 -5.97 4.79
N VAL A 54 3.42 -7.17 4.62
CA VAL A 54 2.66 -8.34 4.19
C VAL A 54 2.25 -9.12 5.43
N GLU A 55 0.95 -9.19 5.69
CA GLU A 55 0.37 -9.85 6.85
C GLU A 55 -0.47 -11.07 6.42
N PRO A 56 -0.81 -12.00 7.32
CA PRO A 56 -1.64 -13.15 6.98
C PRO A 56 -2.99 -12.76 6.35
N GLY A 57 -3.59 -11.65 6.80
CA GLY A 57 -4.88 -11.13 6.33
C GLY A 57 -4.82 -10.34 5.01
N GLY A 58 -3.63 -10.00 4.52
CA GLY A 58 -3.45 -9.20 3.32
C GLY A 58 -2.25 -8.27 3.41
N ILE A 59 -2.23 -7.24 2.57
CA ILE A 59 -1.18 -6.21 2.67
C ILE A 59 -1.70 -5.10 3.57
N GLN A 60 -1.04 -4.91 4.70
CA GLN A 60 -1.31 -3.82 5.63
C GLN A 60 -0.58 -2.55 5.17
N PHE A 61 -1.29 -1.43 5.19
CA PHE A 61 -0.73 -0.10 5.03
C PHE A 61 -0.97 0.68 6.30
N CYS A 62 0.05 1.37 6.78
CA CYS A 62 -0.03 2.28 7.91
C CYS A 62 0.62 3.60 7.55
N GLY A 63 0.18 4.70 8.16
CA GLY A 63 0.81 5.98 7.91
C GLY A 63 0.35 7.11 8.83
N GLU A 64 1.20 8.13 8.87
CA GLU A 64 0.92 9.42 9.48
C GLU A 64 0.93 10.48 8.38
N VAL A 65 -0.25 10.80 7.85
CA VAL A 65 -0.49 11.87 6.89
C VAL A 65 -1.84 12.52 7.19
N GLU A 66 -2.14 13.65 6.56
CA GLU A 66 -3.46 14.26 6.67
C GLU A 66 -4.54 13.38 6.03
N THR A 67 -5.72 13.28 6.68
CA THR A 67 -6.83 12.43 6.22
C THR A 67 -7.16 12.56 4.73
N PRO A 68 -7.23 13.77 4.13
CA PRO A 68 -7.52 13.90 2.70
C PRO A 68 -6.44 13.30 1.81
N ILE A 69 -5.17 13.39 2.24
CA ILE A 69 -4.03 12.80 1.53
C ILE A 69 -4.11 11.29 1.60
N TRP A 70 -4.36 10.72 2.78
CA TRP A 70 -4.52 9.28 2.95
C TRP A 70 -5.61 8.69 2.08
N ILE A 71 -6.81 9.28 2.13
CA ILE A 71 -7.96 8.82 1.33
C ILE A 71 -7.63 8.92 -0.17
N GLY A 72 -7.09 10.04 -0.63
CA GLY A 72 -6.72 10.21 -2.03
C GLY A 72 -5.64 9.23 -2.48
N TRP A 73 -4.63 9.02 -1.64
CA TRP A 73 -3.53 8.10 -1.91
C TRP A 73 -4.01 6.64 -1.97
N LEU A 74 -4.80 6.18 -0.99
CA LEU A 74 -5.39 4.83 -0.99
C LEU A 74 -6.34 4.62 -2.16
N THR A 75 -7.16 5.61 -2.53
CA THR A 75 -8.06 5.51 -3.68
C THR A 75 -7.29 5.23 -4.96
N VAL A 76 -6.18 5.94 -5.18
CA VAL A 76 -5.31 5.72 -6.34
C VAL A 76 -4.61 4.36 -6.25
N LEU A 77 -4.12 3.97 -5.07
CA LEU A 77 -3.47 2.68 -4.86
C LEU A 77 -4.43 1.52 -5.21
N CYS A 78 -5.63 1.48 -4.62
CA CYS A 78 -6.61 0.43 -4.84
C CYS A 78 -7.02 0.35 -6.32
N ALA A 79 -7.24 1.49 -6.99
CA ALA A 79 -7.55 1.51 -8.42
C ALA A 79 -6.41 0.94 -9.28
N ARG A 80 -5.16 1.31 -8.99
CA ARG A 80 -3.98 0.82 -9.74
C ARG A 80 -3.71 -0.66 -9.49
N LEU A 81 -3.77 -1.11 -8.23
CA LEU A 81 -3.63 -2.52 -7.89
C LEU A 81 -4.74 -3.35 -8.54
N SER A 82 -5.98 -2.86 -8.51
CA SER A 82 -7.11 -3.55 -9.14
C SER A 82 -6.91 -3.75 -10.63
N LEU A 83 -6.49 -2.69 -11.34
CA LEU A 83 -6.20 -2.74 -12.76
C LEU A 83 -5.04 -3.70 -13.07
N ALA A 84 -3.96 -3.67 -12.28
CA ALA A 84 -2.79 -4.51 -12.51
C ALA A 84 -3.06 -6.00 -12.25
N LEU A 85 -3.78 -6.31 -11.18
CA LEU A 85 -4.08 -7.67 -10.74
C LEU A 85 -5.30 -8.27 -11.45
N GLY A 86 -6.11 -7.46 -12.15
CA GLY A 86 -7.29 -7.92 -12.87
C GLY A 86 -8.44 -8.36 -11.97
N ARG A 87 -8.47 -7.89 -10.72
CA ARG A 87 -9.52 -8.14 -9.72
C ARG A 87 -9.66 -6.92 -8.82
N GLU A 88 -10.80 -6.77 -8.16
CA GLU A 88 -11.01 -5.66 -7.23
C GLU A 88 -10.10 -5.78 -6.00
N VAL A 89 -9.43 -4.68 -5.66
CA VAL A 89 -8.65 -4.51 -4.44
C VAL A 89 -9.36 -3.53 -3.53
N HIS A 90 -9.68 -3.98 -2.32
CA HIS A 90 -10.47 -3.25 -1.32
C HIS A 90 -10.02 -3.63 0.09
N ASP A 91 -10.63 -3.02 1.10
CA ASP A 91 -10.41 -3.34 2.51
C ASP A 91 -10.74 -4.81 2.80
N ALA A 92 -9.82 -5.54 3.41
CA ALA A 92 -9.94 -6.96 3.73
C ALA A 92 -11.01 -7.25 4.80
N GLU A 93 -11.46 -6.25 5.55
CA GLU A 93 -12.53 -6.39 6.56
C GLU A 93 -13.96 -6.29 5.97
N MET A 94 -14.09 -6.01 4.68
CA MET A 94 -15.39 -5.94 3.98
C MET A 94 -16.03 -7.29 3.68
#